data_AF-A0A6G1KIM2-F1
#
_entry.id   AF-A0A6G1KIM2-F1
#
_cell.length_a   1.000
_cell.length_b   1.000
_cell.length_c   1.000
_cell.angle_alpha   90.00
_cell.angle_beta   90.00
_cell.angle_gamma   90.00
#
_symmetry.space_group_name_H-M   'P 1'
#
loop_
_entity.id
_entity.type
_entity.pdbx_description
1 polymer ?
#
loop_
_entity_poly.entity_id
_entity_poly.type
_entity_poly.pdbx_seq_one_letter_code
_entity_poly.pdbx_strand_id
1 'polypeptide(L)'
;MKPVTSPQATMALAPSSSKTQPEAIEHKSLKRVRGSSAPENQPIKRARLSSTPPEQRRESSDVFLNMLQGPATQVTIGSSTGPFAPCTYTLPSALLVFHSTYFQTQIPLSTNQHITLPTFIPAIFGLFLRFIYQGNYPPKKDLDASPAHHPIPPSAQAWILGHFLGAKYFQNYAITHLHYELGRTLFITPALIEWVMQNTNHPGAQLRRLFIDTLVIYWGRGEKVVDKRPGLDQEWEGVFERWGELRRGFIMGLKDVEGKTLGVGSVQRYFVHRDVTEVPPPGKVHEAAMAMATEVAVAKNKKTEAPEVNNGPASKVQDTLAAVKEEVDVKSETVVKVEDEEKDEEMVGVESCIKE
;
A
#
# COMPACT_ATOMS: atom_id res chain seq x y z
N MET A 1 9.25 -6.86 65.50
CA MET A 1 9.07 -5.64 64.69
C MET A 1 10.15 -4.64 65.11
N LYS A 2 11.14 -4.41 64.26
CA LYS A 2 12.23 -3.43 64.44
C LYS A 2 12.17 -2.47 63.25
N PRO A 3 12.27 -1.15 63.42
CA PRO A 3 12.39 -0.23 62.31
C PRO A 3 13.87 -0.10 61.91
N VAL A 4 14.14 -0.21 60.61
CA VAL A 4 15.45 0.10 60.02
C VAL A 4 15.28 1.33 59.14
N THR A 5 15.91 2.41 59.59
CA THR A 5 16.14 3.69 58.92
C THR A 5 17.36 3.63 57.99
N SER A 6 17.28 4.23 56.80
CA SER A 6 18.42 4.69 55.97
C SER A 6 17.92 5.44 54.70
N PRO A 7 18.74 6.30 54.05
CA PRO A 7 18.59 7.75 54.20
C PRO A 7 18.40 8.54 52.89
N GLN A 8 17.96 9.79 53.05
CA GLN A 8 17.95 10.85 52.03
C GLN A 8 19.36 11.23 51.59
N ALA A 9 19.58 11.32 50.28
CA ALA A 9 20.79 11.87 49.68
C ALA A 9 20.52 13.30 49.18
N THR A 10 21.21 14.25 49.82
CA THR A 10 21.28 15.67 49.49
C THR A 10 22.23 15.88 48.30
N MET A 11 21.74 16.37 47.17
CA MET A 11 22.61 16.85 46.08
C MET A 11 22.88 18.34 46.24
N ALA A 12 24.17 18.66 46.38
CA ALA A 12 24.70 20.00 46.49
C ALA A 12 24.82 20.68 45.11
N LEU A 13 24.42 21.95 45.09
CA LEU A 13 24.64 22.92 44.02
C LEU A 13 26.11 23.36 43.98
N ALA A 14 26.70 23.42 42.79
CA ALA A 14 27.92 24.18 42.53
C ALA A 14 27.68 25.17 41.37
N PRO A 15 28.06 26.45 41.51
CA PRO A 15 28.00 27.42 40.44
C PRO A 15 29.35 27.48 39.70
N SER A 16 29.33 27.44 38.37
CA SER A 16 30.47 27.87 37.56
C SER A 16 30.04 28.89 36.52
N SER A 17 30.46 30.11 36.81
CA SER A 17 30.50 31.27 35.93
C SER A 17 31.71 31.19 35.00
N SER A 18 31.52 31.31 33.70
CA SER A 18 32.56 31.78 32.77
C SER A 18 31.94 32.63 31.66
N LYS A 19 32.24 33.93 31.76
CA LYS A 19 32.16 34.94 30.69
C LYS A 19 33.31 34.68 29.71
N THR A 20 33.02 34.57 28.41
CA THR A 20 33.95 34.99 27.34
C THR A 20 33.16 35.49 26.12
N GLN A 21 33.77 36.45 25.44
CA GLN A 21 33.25 37.49 24.55
C GLN A 21 32.57 37.08 23.23
N PRO A 22 31.84 38.01 22.58
CA PRO A 22 31.39 37.87 21.20
C PRO A 22 32.51 38.21 20.21
N GLU A 23 32.87 37.26 19.34
CA GLU A 23 33.72 37.51 18.18
C GLU A 23 32.95 38.31 17.11
N ALA A 24 33.60 39.37 16.65
CA ALA A 24 33.14 40.24 15.59
C ALA A 24 33.11 39.50 14.25
N ILE A 25 31.95 39.49 13.60
CA ILE A 25 31.78 38.97 12.23
C ILE A 25 32.28 40.05 11.25
N GLU A 26 33.44 39.79 10.67
CA GLU A 26 34.06 40.60 9.64
C GLU A 26 33.32 40.42 8.30
N HIS A 27 32.67 41.50 7.83
CA HIS A 27 32.01 41.57 6.52
C HIS A 27 33.05 41.57 5.39
N LYS A 28 33.37 40.39 4.85
CA LYS A 28 34.12 40.28 3.60
C LYS A 28 33.27 40.69 2.40
N SER A 29 33.60 41.88 1.87
CA SER A 29 33.12 42.42 0.61
C SER A 29 33.43 41.49 -0.57
N LEU A 30 32.39 40.91 -1.17
CA LEU A 30 32.47 40.20 -2.44
C LEU A 30 32.64 41.21 -3.59
N LYS A 31 33.86 41.29 -4.12
CA LYS A 31 34.19 41.96 -5.37
C LYS A 31 33.45 41.27 -6.53
N ARG A 32 32.52 42.02 -7.12
CA ARG A 32 31.78 41.70 -8.35
C ARG A 32 32.73 41.77 -9.55
N VAL A 33 33.27 40.63 -9.99
CA VAL A 33 33.99 40.53 -11.26
C VAL A 33 32.96 40.39 -12.39
N ARG A 34 32.73 41.49 -13.12
CA ARG A 34 32.07 41.50 -14.42
C ARG A 34 33.06 40.94 -15.46
N GLY A 35 32.93 39.65 -15.77
CA GLY A 35 33.52 39.04 -16.96
C GLY A 35 32.43 38.81 -18.00
N SER A 36 32.26 39.78 -18.90
CA SER A 36 31.38 39.71 -20.05
C SER A 36 32.16 39.14 -21.23
N SER A 37 31.88 37.90 -21.61
CA SER A 37 32.26 37.36 -22.92
C SER A 37 31.09 36.55 -23.47
N ALA A 38 30.36 37.18 -24.38
CA ALA A 38 29.29 36.58 -25.14
C ALA A 38 29.86 35.52 -26.11
N PRO A 39 29.34 34.28 -26.14
CA PRO A 39 29.63 33.36 -27.21
C PRO A 39 28.74 33.65 -28.42
N GLU A 40 29.46 33.91 -29.51
CA GLU A 40 29.10 34.07 -30.90
C GLU A 40 28.09 33.04 -31.42
N ASN A 41 27.06 33.54 -32.11
CA ASN A 41 26.00 32.80 -32.78
C ASN A 41 26.56 31.83 -33.84
N GLN A 42 26.54 30.53 -33.55
CA GLN A 42 26.62 29.52 -34.60
C GLN A 42 25.21 29.18 -35.14
N PRO A 43 25.02 29.14 -36.47
CA PRO A 43 23.75 28.77 -37.07
C PRO A 43 23.48 27.28 -36.83
N ILE A 44 22.52 27.00 -35.94
CA ILE A 44 21.96 25.67 -35.72
C ILE A 44 21.33 25.19 -37.04
N LYS A 45 22.05 24.34 -37.77
CA LYS A 45 21.51 23.56 -38.88
C LYS A 45 20.45 22.63 -38.31
N ARG A 46 19.19 23.06 -38.34
CA ARG A 46 18.01 22.25 -38.03
C ARG A 46 17.92 21.11 -39.05
N ALA A 47 18.53 19.98 -38.73
CA ALA A 47 18.24 18.72 -39.37
C ALA A 47 16.73 18.47 -39.18
N ARG A 48 15.99 18.49 -40.29
CA ARG A 48 14.58 18.08 -40.34
C ARG A 48 14.54 16.60 -39.99
N LEU A 49 14.34 16.30 -38.72
CA LEU A 49 13.91 14.98 -38.27
C LEU A 49 12.63 14.66 -39.02
N SER A 50 12.72 13.69 -39.93
CA SER A 50 11.60 13.07 -40.59
C SER A 50 10.66 12.52 -39.51
N SER A 51 9.56 13.24 -39.27
CA SER A 51 8.45 12.79 -38.44
C SER A 51 7.90 11.52 -39.07
N THR A 52 8.09 10.39 -38.39
CA THR A 52 7.38 9.15 -38.68
C THR A 52 5.86 9.39 -38.60
N PRO A 53 5.04 8.68 -39.41
CA PRO A 53 3.60 8.94 -39.53
C PRO A 53 2.80 8.66 -38.25
N PRO A 54 1.66 9.35 -38.02
CA PRO A 54 0.82 9.26 -36.82
C PRO A 54 -0.01 7.96 -36.65
N GLU A 55 0.34 6.89 -37.37
CA GLU A 55 -0.49 5.68 -37.47
C GLU A 55 -0.53 4.87 -36.16
N GLN A 56 0.59 4.83 -35.43
CA GLN A 56 0.74 4.08 -34.18
C GLN A 56 -0.17 4.59 -33.03
N ARG A 57 -0.67 5.83 -33.12
CA ARG A 57 -1.58 6.38 -32.10
C ARG A 57 -3.01 5.85 -32.26
N ARG A 58 -3.42 5.50 -33.48
CA ARG A 58 -4.79 5.02 -33.75
C ARG A 58 -5.02 3.61 -33.23
N GLU A 59 -4.06 2.71 -33.41
CA GLU A 59 -4.16 1.31 -32.98
C GLU A 59 -4.41 1.16 -31.47
N SER A 60 -3.83 2.05 -30.65
CA SER A 60 -4.03 2.03 -29.19
C SER A 60 -5.46 2.37 -28.76
N SER A 61 -6.19 3.16 -29.56
CA SER A 61 -7.55 3.60 -29.26
C SER A 61 -8.56 2.47 -29.46
N ASP A 62 -8.40 1.68 -30.52
CA ASP A 62 -9.34 0.62 -30.87
C ASP A 62 -9.30 -0.53 -29.85
N VAL A 63 -8.11 -0.86 -29.35
CA VAL A 63 -7.94 -1.86 -28.29
C VAL A 63 -8.66 -1.43 -27.01
N PHE A 64 -8.54 -0.16 -26.63
CA PHE A 64 -9.22 0.36 -25.43
C PHE A 64 -10.75 0.35 -25.57
N LEU A 65 -11.28 0.81 -26.71
CA LEU A 65 -12.72 0.78 -26.97
C LEU A 65 -13.28 -0.64 -26.95
N ASN A 66 -12.53 -1.61 -27.47
CA ASN A 66 -12.89 -3.03 -27.40
C ASN A 66 -12.93 -3.55 -25.95
N MET A 67 -12.05 -3.08 -25.08
CA MET A 67 -12.05 -3.46 -23.64
C MET A 67 -13.23 -2.87 -22.86
N LEU A 68 -13.86 -1.79 -23.34
CA LEU A 68 -15.03 -1.19 -22.69
C LEU A 68 -16.34 -1.91 -23.05
N GLN A 69 -16.32 -2.78 -24.06
CA GLN A 69 -17.48 -3.53 -24.51
C GLN A 69 -17.61 -4.88 -23.76
N GLY A 70 -18.83 -5.44 -23.76
CA GLY A 70 -19.09 -6.78 -23.27
C GLY A 70 -19.61 -6.83 -21.83
N PRO A 71 -19.44 -7.98 -21.13
CA PRO A 71 -19.96 -8.16 -19.78
C PRO A 71 -19.28 -7.25 -18.77
N ALA A 72 -20.04 -6.89 -17.73
CA ALA A 72 -19.55 -6.09 -16.63
C ALA A 72 -19.55 -6.92 -15.33
N THR A 73 -18.53 -6.72 -14.51
CA THR A 73 -18.38 -7.33 -13.19
C THR A 73 -18.66 -6.28 -12.12
N GLN A 74 -19.44 -6.64 -11.11
CA GLN A 74 -19.61 -5.83 -9.92
C GLN A 74 -18.43 -6.05 -8.96
N VAL A 75 -17.76 -4.98 -8.56
CA VAL A 75 -16.65 -5.01 -7.62
C VAL A 75 -17.00 -4.16 -6.41
N THR A 76 -17.15 -4.78 -5.25
CA THR A 76 -17.39 -4.07 -3.98
C THR A 76 -16.10 -3.91 -3.21
N ILE A 77 -15.76 -2.67 -2.85
CA ILE A 77 -14.54 -2.31 -2.11
C ILE A 77 -14.91 -1.85 -0.71
N GLY A 78 -14.15 -2.30 0.28
CA GLY A 78 -14.33 -1.92 1.68
C GLY A 78 -15.18 -2.93 2.47
N SER A 79 -15.02 -2.88 3.79
CA SER A 79 -15.79 -3.67 4.75
C SER A 79 -16.97 -2.86 5.29
N SER A 80 -18.09 -3.52 5.57
CA SER A 80 -19.23 -2.88 6.27
C SER A 80 -18.88 -2.40 7.68
N THR A 81 -17.82 -2.96 8.27
CA THR A 81 -17.30 -2.58 9.58
C THR A 81 -16.14 -1.57 9.51
N GLY A 82 -15.73 -1.16 8.31
CA GLY A 82 -14.63 -0.25 8.12
C GLY A 82 -15.01 1.22 8.40
N PRO A 83 -14.01 2.10 8.55
CA PRO A 83 -14.25 3.54 8.73
C PRO A 83 -14.84 4.22 7.49
N PHE A 84 -14.84 3.54 6.35
CA PHE A 84 -15.41 4.02 5.09
C PHE A 84 -16.53 3.10 4.64
N ALA A 85 -17.65 3.68 4.20
CA ALA A 85 -18.75 2.93 3.62
C ALA A 85 -18.27 2.12 2.39
N PRO A 86 -18.68 0.85 2.25
CA PRO A 86 -18.38 0.07 1.06
C PRO A 86 -18.87 0.75 -0.21
N CYS A 87 -18.11 0.65 -1.30
CA CYS A 87 -18.48 1.17 -2.61
C CYS A 87 -18.52 0.06 -3.63
N THR A 88 -19.60 -0.04 -4.40
CA THR A 88 -19.76 -1.02 -5.48
C THR A 88 -19.61 -0.34 -6.83
N TYR A 89 -18.74 -0.90 -7.66
CA TYR A 89 -18.47 -0.44 -9.02
C TYR A 89 -18.94 -1.49 -10.02
N THR A 90 -19.58 -1.09 -11.12
CA THR A 90 -19.87 -1.99 -12.25
C THR A 90 -18.88 -1.68 -13.36
N LEU A 91 -17.98 -2.62 -13.68
CA LEU A 91 -16.80 -2.38 -14.50
C LEU A 91 -16.70 -3.40 -15.63
N PRO A 92 -16.27 -3.02 -16.86
CA PRO A 92 -16.08 -3.96 -17.95
C PRO A 92 -15.07 -5.06 -17.58
N SER A 93 -15.46 -6.32 -17.73
CA SER A 93 -14.62 -7.46 -17.34
C SER A 93 -13.32 -7.50 -18.15
N ALA A 94 -13.38 -7.20 -19.46
CA ALA A 94 -12.21 -7.19 -20.32
C ALA A 94 -11.16 -6.16 -19.84
N LEU A 95 -11.60 -4.96 -19.44
CA LEU A 95 -10.73 -3.93 -18.88
C LEU A 95 -10.04 -4.39 -17.59
N LEU A 96 -10.78 -5.02 -16.67
CA LEU A 96 -10.22 -5.53 -15.41
C LEU A 96 -9.19 -6.63 -15.65
N VAL A 97 -9.51 -7.62 -16.50
CA VAL A 97 -8.63 -8.74 -16.83
C VAL A 97 -7.33 -8.26 -17.49
N PHE A 98 -7.42 -7.25 -18.36
CA PHE A 98 -6.24 -6.72 -19.04
C PHE A 98 -5.24 -6.07 -18.07
N HIS A 99 -5.73 -5.39 -17.03
CA HIS A 99 -4.89 -4.65 -16.09
C HIS A 99 -4.54 -5.40 -14.80
N SER A 100 -5.12 -6.58 -14.54
CA SER A 100 -4.98 -7.30 -13.28
C SER A 100 -5.06 -8.82 -13.47
N THR A 101 -4.01 -9.51 -13.04
CA THR A 101 -3.99 -10.98 -13.00
C THR A 101 -4.94 -11.54 -11.94
N TYR A 102 -5.17 -10.79 -10.85
CA TYR A 102 -6.20 -11.15 -9.87
C TYR A 102 -7.58 -11.24 -10.54
N PHE A 103 -8.02 -10.19 -11.24
CA PHE A 103 -9.32 -10.24 -11.92
C PHE A 103 -9.37 -11.26 -13.07
N GLN A 104 -8.26 -11.51 -13.74
CA GLN A 104 -8.14 -12.61 -14.72
C GLN A 104 -8.50 -13.98 -14.13
N THR A 105 -8.10 -14.23 -12.87
CA THR A 105 -8.39 -15.50 -12.19
C THR A 105 -9.76 -15.52 -11.52
N GLN A 106 -10.20 -14.40 -10.94
CA GLN A 106 -11.41 -14.37 -10.12
C GLN A 106 -12.71 -14.25 -10.91
N ILE A 107 -12.71 -13.53 -12.05
CA ILE A 107 -13.94 -13.33 -12.83
C ILE A 107 -14.53 -14.66 -13.34
N PRO A 108 -13.76 -15.60 -13.90
CA PRO A 108 -14.30 -16.90 -14.34
C PRO A 108 -14.87 -17.75 -13.19
N LEU A 109 -14.38 -17.56 -11.97
CA LEU A 109 -14.82 -18.29 -10.78
C LEU A 109 -16.07 -17.68 -10.12
N SER A 110 -16.39 -16.43 -10.46
CA SER A 110 -17.47 -15.67 -9.84
C SER A 110 -18.82 -16.05 -10.46
N THR A 111 -19.65 -16.80 -9.72
CA THR A 111 -20.98 -17.24 -10.18
C THR A 111 -21.94 -16.09 -10.50
N ASN A 112 -21.87 -15.00 -9.73
CA ASN A 112 -22.74 -13.83 -9.88
C ASN A 112 -22.02 -12.62 -10.49
N GLN A 113 -20.82 -12.80 -11.05
CA GLN A 113 -19.97 -11.69 -11.52
C GLN A 113 -19.78 -10.60 -10.45
N HIS A 114 -19.78 -10.99 -9.17
CA HIS A 114 -19.62 -10.10 -8.04
C HIS A 114 -18.36 -10.50 -7.26
N ILE A 115 -17.45 -9.54 -7.09
CA ILE A 115 -16.16 -9.71 -6.42
C ILE A 115 -16.07 -8.70 -5.29
N THR A 116 -15.67 -9.14 -4.11
CA THR A 116 -15.54 -8.30 -2.91
C THR A 116 -14.09 -8.17 -2.48
N LEU A 117 -13.64 -6.94 -2.22
CA LEU A 117 -12.31 -6.60 -1.72
C LEU A 117 -12.44 -5.84 -0.38
N PRO A 118 -12.73 -6.53 0.74
CA PRO A 118 -13.11 -5.89 2.00
C PRO A 118 -11.97 -5.16 2.71
N THR A 119 -10.73 -5.52 2.42
CA THR A 119 -9.53 -4.99 3.08
C THR A 119 -9.07 -3.65 2.56
N PHE A 120 -9.58 -3.20 1.40
CA PHE A 120 -9.09 -2.00 0.73
C PHE A 120 -10.04 -0.82 0.88
N ILE A 121 -9.45 0.37 0.88
CA ILE A 121 -10.19 1.63 0.98
C ILE A 121 -10.74 2.01 -0.40
N PRO A 122 -12.03 2.36 -0.53
CA PRO A 122 -12.64 2.76 -1.81
C PRO A 122 -11.88 3.85 -2.56
N ALA A 123 -11.37 4.86 -1.85
CA ALA A 123 -10.61 5.95 -2.44
C ALA A 123 -9.31 5.47 -3.13
N ILE A 124 -8.62 4.49 -2.54
CA ILE A 124 -7.39 3.91 -3.12
C ILE A 124 -7.73 3.08 -4.36
N PHE A 125 -8.84 2.34 -4.34
CA PHE A 125 -9.34 1.66 -5.53
C PHE A 125 -9.74 2.66 -6.63
N GLY A 126 -10.28 3.82 -6.26
CA GLY A 126 -10.52 4.93 -7.19
C GLY A 126 -9.27 5.40 -7.93
N LEU A 127 -8.09 5.35 -7.31
CA LEU A 127 -6.81 5.63 -8.00
C LEU A 127 -6.48 4.58 -9.05
N PHE A 128 -6.77 3.31 -8.78
CA PHE A 128 -6.63 2.23 -9.75
C PHE A 128 -7.58 2.42 -10.93
N LEU A 129 -8.86 2.73 -10.67
CA LEU A 129 -9.83 3.03 -11.73
C LEU A 129 -9.35 4.19 -12.59
N ARG A 130 -8.92 5.29 -11.96
CA ARG A 130 -8.42 6.43 -12.71
C ARG A 130 -7.21 6.08 -13.56
N PHE A 131 -6.30 5.25 -13.04
CA PHE A 131 -5.16 4.76 -13.80
C PHE A 131 -5.57 3.92 -15.03
N ILE A 132 -6.50 2.97 -14.91
CA ILE A 132 -6.89 2.12 -16.05
C ILE A 132 -7.72 2.89 -17.10
N TYR A 133 -8.45 3.94 -16.71
CA TYR A 133 -9.22 4.76 -17.64
C TYR A 133 -8.42 5.92 -18.26
N GLN A 134 -7.48 6.51 -17.52
CA GLN A 134 -6.77 7.75 -17.92
C GLN A 134 -5.26 7.55 -18.12
N GLY A 135 -4.72 6.39 -17.75
CA GLY A 135 -3.27 6.11 -17.76
C GLY A 135 -2.50 6.81 -16.65
N ASN A 136 -3.16 7.58 -15.78
CA ASN A 136 -2.55 8.33 -14.68
C ASN A 136 -3.55 8.58 -13.55
N TYR A 137 -3.06 8.99 -12.38
CA TYR A 137 -3.86 9.62 -11.33
C TYR A 137 -3.14 10.86 -10.79
N PRO A 138 -3.85 11.84 -10.19
CA PRO A 138 -3.28 13.13 -9.86
C PRO A 138 -2.17 13.01 -8.82
N PRO A 139 -0.99 13.61 -9.04
CA PRO A 139 0.10 13.62 -8.06
C PRO A 139 -0.29 14.33 -6.77
N LYS A 140 -1.21 15.31 -6.86
CA LYS A 140 -1.69 16.08 -5.70
C LYS A 140 -2.42 15.24 -4.65
N LYS A 141 -2.82 14.00 -4.95
CA LYS A 141 -3.53 13.16 -3.98
C LYS A 141 -2.68 12.81 -2.77
N ASP A 142 -1.36 12.67 -2.94
CA ASP A 142 -0.47 12.49 -1.79
C ASP A 142 -0.33 13.78 -0.98
N LEU A 143 -0.32 14.93 -1.66
CA LEU A 143 -0.29 16.23 -1.02
C LEU A 143 -1.57 16.49 -0.22
N ASP A 144 -2.74 16.15 -0.76
CA ASP A 144 -4.04 16.35 -0.10
C ASP A 144 -4.19 15.46 1.16
N ALA A 145 -3.51 14.30 1.19
CA ALA A 145 -3.51 13.41 2.35
C ALA A 145 -2.58 13.86 3.48
N SER A 146 -1.52 14.61 3.15
CA SER A 146 -0.55 15.14 4.11
C SER A 146 -1.15 16.05 5.20
N PRO A 147 -1.99 17.07 4.88
CA PRO A 147 -2.59 17.94 5.89
C PRO A 147 -3.69 17.26 6.71
N ALA A 148 -4.24 16.14 6.25
CA ALA A 148 -5.27 15.37 6.96
C ALA A 148 -4.69 14.46 8.08
N HIS A 149 -3.41 14.62 8.42
CA HIS A 149 -2.68 13.76 9.37
C HIS A 149 -2.72 12.26 9.03
N HIS A 150 -2.98 11.89 7.77
CA HIS A 150 -2.85 10.50 7.38
C HIS A 150 -1.37 10.14 7.27
N PRO A 151 -0.88 9.19 8.10
CA PRO A 151 0.54 8.89 8.15
C PRO A 151 1.06 8.22 6.88
N ILE A 152 0.15 7.67 6.06
CA ILE A 152 0.48 6.84 4.90
C ILE A 152 0.02 7.51 3.61
N PRO A 153 0.92 7.80 2.66
CA PRO A 153 0.55 8.42 1.40
C PRO A 153 -0.32 7.47 0.55
N PRO A 154 -1.38 7.97 -0.09
CA PRO A 154 -2.21 7.23 -1.04
C PRO A 154 -1.42 6.44 -2.09
N SER A 155 -0.30 6.95 -2.62
CA SER A 155 0.51 6.19 -3.58
C SER A 155 1.19 4.95 -2.98
N ALA A 156 1.53 4.94 -1.69
CA ALA A 156 2.03 3.71 -1.04
C ALA A 156 0.90 2.68 -0.89
N GLN A 157 -0.29 3.12 -0.52
CA GLN A 157 -1.48 2.26 -0.46
C GLN A 157 -1.88 1.74 -1.85
N ALA A 158 -1.79 2.59 -2.88
CA ALA A 158 -2.01 2.22 -4.26
C ALA A 158 -1.00 1.16 -4.74
N TRP A 159 0.26 1.25 -4.31
CA TRP A 159 1.26 0.22 -4.62
C TRP A 159 0.86 -1.13 -3.99
N ILE A 160 0.44 -1.15 -2.72
CA ILE A 160 -0.02 -2.39 -2.04
C ILE A 160 -1.26 -2.97 -2.73
N LEU A 161 -2.23 -2.14 -3.09
CA LEU A 161 -3.39 -2.57 -3.88
C LEU A 161 -2.93 -3.16 -5.23
N GLY A 162 -2.00 -2.49 -5.91
CA GLY A 162 -1.46 -2.97 -7.18
C GLY A 162 -0.72 -4.30 -7.05
N HIS A 163 -0.03 -4.53 -5.93
CA HIS A 163 0.60 -5.81 -5.61
C HIS A 163 -0.46 -6.90 -5.45
N PHE A 164 -1.48 -6.65 -4.63
CA PHE A 164 -2.60 -7.58 -4.42
C PHE A 164 -3.34 -7.91 -5.73
N LEU A 165 -3.61 -6.92 -6.57
CA LEU A 165 -4.28 -7.10 -7.85
C LEU A 165 -3.38 -7.74 -8.93
N GLY A 166 -2.08 -7.88 -8.68
CA GLY A 166 -1.10 -8.26 -9.71
C GLY A 166 -0.97 -7.23 -10.84
N ALA A 167 -1.33 -5.97 -10.59
CA ALA A 167 -1.31 -4.88 -11.55
C ALA A 167 0.08 -4.21 -11.61
N LYS A 168 1.05 -4.87 -12.25
CA LYS A 168 2.48 -4.42 -12.27
C LYS A 168 2.67 -2.99 -12.82
N TYR A 169 1.94 -2.60 -13.86
CA TYR A 169 2.01 -1.23 -14.40
C TYR A 169 1.51 -0.18 -13.41
N PHE A 170 0.44 -0.50 -12.68
CA PHE A 170 -0.09 0.39 -11.64
C PHE A 170 0.88 0.51 -10.46
N GLN A 171 1.51 -0.59 -10.04
CA GLN A 171 2.60 -0.57 -9.04
C GLN A 171 3.75 0.33 -9.48
N ASN A 172 4.22 0.18 -10.73
CA ASN A 172 5.32 0.99 -11.25
C ASN A 172 4.95 2.48 -11.37
N TYR A 173 3.69 2.77 -11.69
CA TYR A 173 3.20 4.15 -11.69
C TYR A 173 3.20 4.72 -10.25
N ALA A 174 2.68 3.97 -9.28
CA ALA A 174 2.64 4.39 -7.89
C ALA A 174 4.04 4.60 -7.28
N ILE A 175 5.00 3.71 -7.55
CA ILE A 175 6.37 3.87 -7.04
C ILE A 175 7.10 5.04 -7.69
N THR A 176 6.74 5.39 -8.93
CA THR A 176 7.28 6.56 -9.61
C THR A 176 6.87 7.85 -8.89
N HIS A 177 5.60 7.96 -8.50
CA HIS A 177 5.12 9.10 -7.69
C HIS A 177 5.87 9.20 -6.37
N LEU A 178 5.95 8.10 -5.62
CA LEU A 178 6.68 8.08 -4.34
C LEU A 178 8.14 8.51 -4.50
N HIS A 179 8.85 7.98 -5.50
CA HIS A 179 10.25 8.32 -5.76
C HIS A 179 10.45 9.82 -6.00
N TYR A 180 9.55 10.46 -6.76
CA TYR A 180 9.65 11.90 -7.06
C TYR A 180 9.18 12.82 -5.94
N GLU A 181 8.28 12.36 -5.06
CA GLU A 181 7.73 13.17 -3.97
C GLU A 181 8.54 13.09 -2.67
N LEU A 182 9.37 12.05 -2.51
CA LEU A 182 10.28 11.89 -1.37
C LEU A 182 11.22 13.11 -1.22
N GLY A 183 11.19 13.73 -0.03
CA GLY A 183 11.97 14.92 0.30
C GLY A 183 11.40 16.24 -0.22
N ARG A 184 10.32 16.21 -1.01
CA ARG A 184 9.64 17.41 -1.52
C ARG A 184 8.36 17.68 -0.74
N THR A 185 7.46 16.71 -0.77
CA THR A 185 6.15 16.78 -0.12
C THR A 185 5.95 15.59 0.82
N LEU A 186 6.63 14.48 0.56
CA LEU A 186 6.60 13.27 1.36
C LEU A 186 7.86 13.15 2.22
N PHE A 187 7.66 13.01 3.52
CA PHE A 187 8.71 12.74 4.50
C PHE A 187 8.61 11.29 4.98
N ILE A 188 9.76 10.66 5.22
CA ILE A 188 9.84 9.34 5.81
C ILE A 188 9.66 9.48 7.32
N THR A 189 8.57 8.92 7.85
CA THR A 189 8.24 8.91 9.28
C THR A 189 8.35 7.48 9.86
N PRO A 190 8.45 7.31 11.20
CA PRO A 190 8.41 6.00 11.82
C PRO A 190 7.14 5.22 11.43
N ALA A 191 5.97 5.87 11.50
CA ALA A 191 4.67 5.27 11.16
C ALA A 191 4.61 4.78 9.70
N LEU A 192 5.20 5.53 8.76
CA LEU A 192 5.25 5.12 7.35
C LEU A 192 6.13 3.89 7.16
N ILE A 193 7.33 3.88 7.74
CA ILE A 193 8.22 2.71 7.66
C ILE A 193 7.54 1.49 8.29
N GLU A 194 7.00 1.64 9.50
CA GLU A 194 6.28 0.59 10.20
C GLU A 194 5.18 -0.01 9.31
N TRP A 195 4.33 0.84 8.73
CA TRP A 195 3.25 0.39 7.86
C TRP A 195 3.76 -0.30 6.59
N VAL A 196 4.80 0.23 5.93
CA VAL A 196 5.39 -0.41 4.74
C VAL A 196 5.94 -1.79 5.09
N MET A 197 6.59 -1.93 6.23
CA MET A 197 7.15 -3.19 6.69
C MET A 197 6.04 -4.21 7.01
N GLN A 198 4.95 -3.79 7.64
CA GLN A 198 3.79 -4.65 7.93
C GLN A 198 3.03 -5.10 6.68
N ASN A 199 2.96 -4.24 5.66
CA ASN A 199 2.13 -4.51 4.47
C ASN A 199 2.92 -5.15 3.32
N THR A 200 4.23 -5.37 3.47
CA THR A 200 5.05 -6.04 2.45
C THR A 200 5.52 -7.40 2.94
N ASN A 201 4.93 -8.47 2.40
CA ASN A 201 5.18 -9.85 2.84
C ASN A 201 6.61 -10.37 2.54
N HIS A 202 7.35 -9.71 1.64
CA HIS A 202 8.68 -10.15 1.22
C HIS A 202 9.71 -9.02 1.37
N PRO A 203 10.92 -9.29 1.92
CA PRO A 203 11.94 -8.26 2.15
C PRO A 203 12.46 -7.60 0.88
N GLY A 204 12.37 -8.28 -0.27
CA GLY A 204 12.68 -7.76 -1.60
C GLY A 204 11.54 -7.00 -2.29
N ALA A 205 10.43 -6.69 -1.60
CA ALA A 205 9.39 -5.85 -2.17
C ALA A 205 9.95 -4.49 -2.57
N GLN A 206 9.66 -4.04 -3.79
CA GLN A 206 10.29 -2.82 -4.32
C GLN A 206 9.90 -1.56 -3.56
N LEU A 207 8.65 -1.48 -3.06
CA LEU A 207 8.21 -0.39 -2.19
C LEU A 207 9.09 -0.29 -0.94
N ARG A 208 9.26 -1.43 -0.26
CA ARG A 208 10.09 -1.52 0.94
C ARG A 208 11.55 -1.15 0.63
N ARG A 209 12.09 -1.63 -0.49
CA ARG A 209 13.44 -1.28 -0.93
C ARG A 209 13.61 0.22 -1.18
N LEU A 210 12.65 0.88 -1.83
CA LEU A 210 12.68 2.34 -2.05
C LEU A 210 12.80 3.10 -0.72
N PHE A 211 11.93 2.77 0.25
CA PHE A 211 11.93 3.45 1.54
C PHE A 211 13.19 3.18 2.36
N ILE A 212 13.69 1.93 2.37
CA ILE A 212 14.93 1.59 3.09
C ILE A 212 16.13 2.29 2.45
N ASP A 213 16.31 2.18 1.13
CA ASP A 213 17.42 2.84 0.43
C ASP A 213 17.42 4.35 0.72
N THR A 214 16.24 4.98 0.65
CA THR A 214 16.08 6.41 0.93
C THR A 214 16.37 6.76 2.40
N LEU A 215 15.87 5.95 3.35
CA LEU A 215 16.12 6.14 4.77
C LEU A 215 17.62 6.10 5.09
N VAL A 216 18.32 5.08 4.62
CA VAL A 216 19.76 4.89 4.84
C VAL A 216 20.56 6.06 4.29
N ILE A 217 20.26 6.49 3.08
CA ILE A 217 21.02 7.52 2.36
C ILE A 217 20.86 8.90 3.01
N TYR A 218 19.65 9.24 3.45
CA TYR A 218 19.35 10.59 3.94
C TYR A 218 19.40 10.72 5.46
N TRP A 219 19.50 9.63 6.23
CA TRP A 219 19.52 9.72 7.70
C TRP A 219 20.62 10.65 8.22
N GLY A 220 21.85 10.51 7.76
CA GLY A 220 22.99 11.32 8.25
C GLY A 220 23.13 12.70 7.61
N ARG A 221 22.38 13.00 6.53
CA ARG A 221 22.65 14.16 5.67
C ARG A 221 21.99 15.46 6.15
N GLY A 222 21.15 15.40 7.19
CA GLY A 222 20.39 16.56 7.67
C GLY A 222 19.35 17.10 6.67
N GLU A 223 19.13 16.38 5.57
CA GLU A 223 18.11 16.72 4.60
C GLU A 223 16.72 16.44 5.17
N LYS A 224 15.75 17.27 4.77
CA LYS A 224 14.34 17.13 5.16
C LYS A 224 13.67 15.97 4.42
N VAL A 225 14.32 14.80 4.30
CA VAL A 225 13.70 13.60 3.72
C VAL A 225 13.18 12.69 4.81
N VAL A 226 13.91 12.60 5.93
CA VAL A 226 13.54 11.81 7.11
C VAL A 226 13.03 12.75 8.19
N ASP A 227 11.84 12.50 8.72
CA ASP A 227 11.29 13.28 9.81
C ASP A 227 11.96 12.88 11.13
N LYS A 228 12.71 13.83 11.69
CA LYS A 228 13.48 13.70 12.94
C LYS A 228 13.09 14.78 13.94
N ARG A 229 11.84 15.23 13.89
CA ARG A 229 11.34 16.19 14.89
C ARG A 229 11.49 15.62 16.31
N PRO A 230 11.78 16.47 17.31
CA PRO A 230 11.89 16.02 18.71
C PRO A 230 10.65 15.24 19.13
N GLY A 231 10.86 14.12 19.82
CA GLY A 231 9.79 13.20 20.23
C GLY A 231 9.67 11.94 19.36
N LEU A 232 10.15 11.97 18.11
CA LEU A 232 10.12 10.78 17.24
C LEU A 232 11.28 9.80 17.49
N ASP A 233 12.26 10.14 18.33
CA ASP A 233 13.44 9.29 18.58
C ASP A 233 13.05 7.93 19.18
N GLN A 234 12.09 7.93 20.12
CA GLN A 234 11.59 6.69 20.73
C GLN A 234 10.80 5.84 19.73
N GLU A 235 10.02 6.49 18.84
CA GLU A 235 9.30 5.79 17.79
C GLU A 235 10.27 5.16 16.78
N TRP A 236 11.31 5.90 16.39
CA TRP A 236 12.36 5.40 15.51
C TRP A 236 13.10 4.21 16.11
N GLU A 237 13.51 4.27 17.37
CA GLU A 237 14.16 3.12 18.03
C GLU A 237 13.21 1.92 18.07
N GLY A 238 11.93 2.12 18.41
CA GLY A 238 10.92 1.07 18.40
C GLY A 238 10.76 0.39 17.03
N VAL A 239 10.79 1.17 15.94
CA VAL A 239 10.78 0.63 14.56
C VAL A 239 12.05 -0.18 14.28
N PHE A 240 13.23 0.30 14.66
CA PHE A 240 14.49 -0.43 14.45
C PHE A 240 14.61 -1.71 15.29
N GLU A 241 14.06 -1.72 16.50
CA GLU A 241 14.01 -2.90 17.37
C GLU A 241 13.06 -3.96 16.81
N ARG A 242 11.85 -3.54 16.41
CA ARG A 242 10.84 -4.45 15.84
C ARG A 242 11.29 -5.06 14.51
N TRP A 243 11.96 -4.27 13.68
CA TRP A 243 12.41 -4.68 12.35
C TRP A 243 13.93 -4.83 12.31
N GLY A 244 14.48 -5.86 12.97
CA GLY A 244 15.93 -6.05 13.08
C GLY A 244 16.68 -6.13 11.73
N GLU A 245 16.01 -6.52 10.65
CA GLU A 245 16.57 -6.46 9.29
C GLU A 245 16.74 -5.03 8.75
N LEU A 246 15.81 -4.13 9.08
CA LEU A 246 15.95 -2.70 8.82
C LEU A 246 17.17 -2.16 9.55
N ARG A 247 17.32 -2.47 10.84
CA ARG A 247 18.48 -2.06 11.66
C ARG A 247 19.79 -2.56 11.08
N ARG A 248 19.86 -3.82 10.61
CA ARG A 248 21.05 -4.37 9.94
C ARG A 248 21.36 -3.66 8.63
N GLY A 249 20.36 -3.49 7.76
CA GLY A 249 20.52 -2.77 6.50
C GLY A 249 20.96 -1.32 6.72
N PHE A 250 20.45 -0.71 7.79
CA PHE A 250 20.82 0.63 8.22
C PHE A 250 22.27 0.72 8.69
N ILE A 251 22.70 -0.15 9.60
CA ILE A 251 24.09 -0.19 10.08
C ILE A 251 25.06 -0.51 8.93
N MET A 252 24.70 -1.43 8.03
CA MET A 252 25.55 -1.82 6.90
C MET A 252 25.62 -0.73 5.83
N GLY A 253 24.49 -0.10 5.50
CA GLY A 253 24.45 0.98 4.51
C GLY A 253 25.19 2.24 4.97
N LEU A 254 25.30 2.45 6.28
CA LEU A 254 26.18 3.48 6.86
C LEU A 254 27.68 3.11 6.79
N LYS A 255 28.03 1.83 6.58
CA LYS A 255 29.42 1.32 6.52
C LYS A 255 30.01 1.24 5.13
N ASP A 256 29.24 1.48 4.07
CA ASP A 256 29.72 1.54 2.67
C ASP A 256 30.51 2.86 2.42
N VAL A 257 31.47 3.11 3.31
CA VAL A 257 32.30 4.32 3.49
C VAL A 257 33.64 4.14 2.79
N GLU A 258 33.64 3.50 1.61
CA GLU A 258 34.78 3.61 0.67
C GLU A 258 34.62 4.80 -0.29
N GLY A 259 33.82 5.81 0.10
CA GLY A 259 33.76 7.10 -0.60
C GLY A 259 32.89 7.11 -1.85
N LYS A 260 32.24 6.00 -2.23
CA LYS A 260 31.16 6.03 -3.21
C LYS A 260 29.86 6.37 -2.51
N THR A 261 29.38 7.60 -2.72
CA THR A 261 28.04 8.01 -2.29
C THR A 261 27.00 7.06 -2.88
N LEU A 262 26.41 6.21 -2.04
CA LEU A 262 25.16 5.53 -2.37
C LEU A 262 24.12 6.64 -2.58
N GLY A 263 23.75 6.86 -3.83
CA GLY A 263 22.60 7.67 -4.21
C GLY A 263 21.36 6.78 -4.27
N VAL A 264 20.18 7.36 -4.02
CA VAL A 264 18.93 6.65 -4.30
C VAL A 264 18.98 6.33 -5.79
N GLY A 265 18.81 5.05 -6.14
CA GLY A 265 18.96 4.62 -7.53
C GLY A 265 17.95 5.32 -8.44
N SER A 266 18.12 5.14 -9.75
CA SER A 266 17.08 5.55 -10.69
C SER A 266 15.76 4.85 -10.36
N VAL A 267 14.63 5.51 -10.64
CA VAL A 267 13.29 4.99 -10.32
C VAL A 267 13.06 3.57 -10.87
N GLN A 268 13.67 3.24 -12.02
CA GLN A 268 13.58 1.94 -12.67
C GLN A 268 14.14 0.80 -11.81
N ARG A 269 15.10 1.09 -10.90
CA ARG A 269 15.63 0.11 -9.94
C ARG A 269 14.54 -0.47 -9.04
N TYR A 270 13.46 0.30 -8.83
CA TYR A 270 12.34 -0.06 -7.98
C TYR A 270 11.13 -0.56 -8.79
N PHE A 271 11.27 -0.79 -10.09
CA PHE A 271 10.16 -1.31 -10.87
C PHE A 271 9.97 -2.81 -10.62
N VAL A 272 8.71 -3.22 -10.60
CA VAL A 272 8.29 -4.61 -10.65
C VAL A 272 8.30 -5.03 -12.11
N HIS A 273 9.17 -5.98 -12.43
CA HIS A 273 9.29 -6.54 -13.77
C HIS A 273 8.36 -7.74 -13.94
N ARG A 274 8.02 -8.04 -15.19
CA ARG A 274 7.35 -9.31 -15.51
C ARG A 274 8.36 -10.43 -15.35
N ASP A 275 7.98 -11.45 -14.59
CA ASP A 275 8.70 -12.72 -14.58
C ASP A 275 8.51 -13.32 -15.97
N VAL A 276 9.57 -13.31 -16.78
CA VAL A 276 9.54 -13.80 -18.17
C VAL A 276 9.12 -15.28 -18.21
N THR A 277 9.22 -15.98 -17.08
CA THR A 277 8.86 -17.39 -16.89
C THR A 277 7.35 -17.65 -16.76
N GLU A 278 6.50 -16.64 -16.63
CA GLU A 278 5.06 -16.84 -16.40
C GLU A 278 4.20 -16.89 -17.68
N VAL A 279 4.77 -16.71 -18.88
CA VAL A 279 3.99 -16.91 -20.10
C VAL A 279 3.97 -18.40 -20.42
N PRO A 280 2.87 -19.15 -20.16
CA PRO A 280 2.76 -20.49 -20.69
C PRO A 280 2.91 -20.41 -22.22
N PRO A 281 3.71 -21.30 -22.83
CA PRO A 281 3.99 -21.23 -24.26
C PRO A 281 2.68 -21.13 -25.06
N PRO A 282 2.64 -20.32 -26.14
CA PRO A 282 1.40 -19.94 -26.84
C PRO A 282 0.56 -21.08 -27.46
N GLY A 283 0.88 -22.35 -27.19
CA GLY A 283 0.06 -23.52 -27.53
C GLY A 283 -0.67 -24.18 -26.35
N LYS A 284 -0.37 -23.82 -25.08
CA LYS A 284 -0.93 -24.51 -23.90
C LYS A 284 -2.04 -23.74 -23.17
N VAL A 285 -2.32 -22.51 -23.57
CA VAL A 285 -3.33 -21.68 -22.91
C VAL A 285 -4.74 -22.23 -23.14
N HIS A 286 -4.99 -22.80 -24.33
CA HIS A 286 -6.27 -23.43 -24.64
C HIS A 286 -6.43 -24.79 -23.95
N GLU A 287 -5.34 -25.56 -23.83
CA GLU A 287 -5.31 -26.86 -23.16
C GLU A 287 -5.47 -26.73 -21.63
N ALA A 288 -4.80 -25.76 -21.00
CA ALA A 288 -4.96 -25.48 -19.57
C ALA A 288 -6.35 -24.92 -19.22
N ALA A 289 -6.92 -24.06 -20.08
CA ALA A 289 -8.28 -23.56 -19.93
C ALA A 289 -9.33 -24.68 -20.12
N MET A 290 -9.13 -25.59 -21.07
CA MET A 290 -10.00 -26.77 -21.24
C MET A 290 -9.85 -27.76 -20.09
N ALA A 291 -8.65 -27.98 -19.56
CA ALA A 291 -8.44 -28.87 -18.42
C ALA A 291 -9.16 -28.37 -17.17
N MET A 292 -9.06 -27.07 -16.84
CA MET A 292 -9.78 -26.48 -15.71
C MET A 292 -11.31 -26.47 -15.93
N ALA A 293 -11.79 -26.21 -17.15
CA ALA A 293 -13.22 -26.26 -17.44
C ALA A 293 -13.79 -27.69 -17.31
N THR A 294 -13.00 -28.71 -17.66
CA THR A 294 -13.39 -30.11 -17.55
C THR A 294 -13.48 -30.54 -16.08
N GLU A 295 -12.53 -30.11 -15.24
CA GLU A 295 -12.53 -30.42 -13.81
C GLU A 295 -13.74 -29.80 -13.07
N VAL A 296 -14.09 -28.55 -13.42
CA VAL A 296 -15.27 -27.86 -12.87
C VAL A 296 -16.58 -28.50 -13.35
N ALA A 297 -16.64 -29.00 -14.59
CA ALA A 297 -17.81 -29.71 -15.11
C ALA A 297 -18.01 -31.08 -14.43
N VAL A 298 -16.91 -31.82 -14.17
CA VAL A 298 -16.94 -33.09 -13.44
C VAL A 298 -17.39 -32.90 -11.98
N ALA A 299 -16.95 -31.82 -11.33
CA ALA A 299 -17.39 -31.49 -9.98
C ALA A 299 -18.88 -31.11 -9.89
N LYS A 300 -19.44 -30.48 -10.93
CA LYS A 300 -20.88 -30.15 -11.00
C LYS A 300 -21.75 -31.39 -11.27
N ASN A 301 -21.30 -32.33 -12.09
CA ASN A 301 -22.07 -33.55 -12.36
C ASN A 301 -22.12 -34.53 -11.18
N LYS A 302 -21.10 -34.55 -10.29
CA LYS A 302 -21.08 -35.44 -9.12
C LYS A 302 -22.03 -35.02 -7.99
N LYS A 303 -22.68 -33.85 -8.08
CA LYS A 303 -23.61 -33.34 -7.05
C LYS A 303 -25.09 -33.59 -7.36
N THR A 304 -25.41 -34.35 -8.42
CA THR A 304 -26.79 -34.59 -8.88
C THR A 304 -27.20 -36.07 -8.87
N GLU A 305 -26.49 -36.94 -8.17
CA GLU A 305 -27.01 -38.27 -7.82
C GLU A 305 -27.70 -38.19 -6.45
N ALA A 306 -29.03 -38.02 -6.49
CA ALA A 306 -29.89 -38.23 -5.34
C ALA A 306 -29.93 -39.73 -5.00
N PRO A 307 -29.90 -40.13 -3.71
CA PRO A 307 -30.02 -41.52 -3.34
C PRO A 307 -31.43 -42.04 -3.62
N GLU A 308 -31.47 -43.11 -4.40
CA GLU A 308 -32.68 -43.86 -4.78
C GLU A 308 -33.38 -44.42 -3.53
N VAL A 309 -34.62 -43.99 -3.32
CA VAL A 309 -35.50 -44.42 -2.22
C VAL A 309 -35.97 -45.84 -2.50
N ASN A 310 -35.36 -46.82 -1.84
CA ASN A 310 -35.82 -48.21 -1.87
C ASN A 310 -36.87 -48.44 -0.78
N ASN A 311 -38.13 -48.62 -1.20
CA ASN A 311 -39.25 -49.00 -0.35
C ASN A 311 -39.31 -50.53 -0.21
N GLY A 312 -39.17 -51.04 1.02
CA GLY A 312 -39.35 -52.46 1.36
C GLY A 312 -39.55 -52.68 2.87
N PRO A 313 -40.23 -53.75 3.30
CA PRO A 313 -41.39 -53.62 4.17
C PRO A 313 -41.13 -53.81 5.67
N ALA A 314 -42.10 -53.32 6.44
CA ALA A 314 -42.24 -53.41 7.88
C ALA A 314 -42.06 -54.83 8.44
N SER A 315 -41.24 -54.97 9.48
CA SER A 315 -41.49 -55.83 10.66
C SER A 315 -40.25 -55.87 11.58
N LYS A 316 -40.45 -55.45 12.84
CA LYS A 316 -39.60 -55.69 14.03
C LYS A 316 -38.24 -54.98 13.96
N VAL A 317 -37.88 -54.11 14.89
CA VAL A 317 -37.51 -54.46 16.27
C VAL A 317 -37.77 -53.23 17.14
N GLN A 318 -38.63 -53.39 18.14
CA GLN A 318 -38.60 -52.62 19.37
C GLN A 318 -37.34 -53.02 20.13
N ASP A 319 -36.59 -52.03 20.60
CA ASP A 319 -35.67 -52.04 21.74
C ASP A 319 -34.39 -51.26 21.41
N THR A 320 -33.98 -50.43 22.37
CA THR A 320 -32.80 -49.54 22.39
C THR A 320 -32.99 -48.11 21.85
N LEU A 321 -33.86 -47.33 22.51
CA LEU A 321 -33.68 -45.87 22.59
C LEU A 321 -34.13 -45.33 23.95
N ALA A 322 -33.36 -45.68 24.98
CA ALA A 322 -33.44 -45.11 26.33
C ALA A 322 -32.02 -45.06 26.94
N ALA A 323 -31.15 -44.29 26.32
CA ALA A 323 -29.90 -43.80 26.88
C ALA A 323 -29.39 -42.70 25.92
N VAL A 324 -28.75 -41.65 26.46
CA VAL A 324 -28.33 -40.42 25.75
C VAL A 324 -29.43 -39.36 25.63
N LYS A 325 -29.98 -38.97 26.79
CA LYS A 325 -30.62 -37.66 26.98
C LYS A 325 -30.36 -37.17 28.41
N GLU A 326 -29.08 -37.03 28.75
CA GLU A 326 -28.59 -36.34 29.94
C GLU A 326 -27.12 -35.98 29.69
N GLU A 327 -26.67 -34.86 30.27
CA GLU A 327 -25.38 -34.16 30.03
C GLU A 327 -25.29 -33.35 28.73
N VAL A 328 -25.72 -32.08 28.77
CA VAL A 328 -24.81 -30.93 28.89
C VAL A 328 -25.68 -29.74 29.31
N ASP A 329 -25.75 -29.52 30.62
CA ASP A 329 -26.11 -28.23 31.21
C ASP A 329 -25.14 -27.99 32.38
N VAL A 330 -24.94 -26.71 32.71
CA VAL A 330 -24.14 -26.15 33.80
C VAL A 330 -22.63 -25.95 33.52
N LYS A 331 -22.27 -24.72 33.14
CA LYS A 331 -21.61 -23.77 34.09
C LYS A 331 -21.50 -22.33 33.58
N SER A 332 -22.22 -21.44 34.29
CA SER A 332 -21.88 -20.07 34.72
C SER A 332 -21.38 -19.06 33.67
N GLU A 333 -22.13 -18.03 33.27
CA GLU A 333 -22.71 -16.92 34.05
C GLU A 333 -21.65 -16.08 34.77
N THR A 334 -21.25 -14.97 34.14
CA THR A 334 -20.61 -13.83 34.81
C THR A 334 -21.19 -12.56 34.21
N VAL A 335 -22.15 -11.99 34.95
CA VAL A 335 -22.80 -10.71 34.68
C VAL A 335 -21.85 -9.60 35.11
N VAL A 336 -21.33 -8.83 34.16
CA VAL A 336 -20.69 -7.54 34.42
C VAL A 336 -21.75 -6.47 34.22
N LYS A 337 -22.14 -5.84 35.34
CA LYS A 337 -22.88 -4.57 35.37
C LYS A 337 -21.99 -3.51 34.71
N VAL A 338 -22.47 -2.91 33.63
CA VAL A 338 -21.96 -1.64 33.13
C VAL A 338 -22.97 -0.58 33.58
N GLU A 339 -22.49 0.37 34.36
CA GLU A 339 -23.25 1.54 34.78
C GLU A 339 -23.35 2.49 33.58
N ASP A 340 -24.59 2.83 33.22
CA ASP A 340 -24.93 3.89 32.28
C ASP A 340 -24.58 5.24 32.93
N GLU A 341 -23.55 5.93 32.43
CA GLU A 341 -23.41 7.38 32.57
C GLU A 341 -23.90 8.05 31.28
N GLU A 342 -25.15 8.47 31.35
CA GLU A 342 -25.82 9.41 30.46
C GLU A 342 -25.11 10.77 30.54
N LYS A 343 -24.45 11.19 29.46
CA LYS A 343 -24.01 12.57 29.26
C LYS A 343 -24.61 13.11 27.97
N ASP A 344 -25.57 14.01 28.17
CA ASP A 344 -26.06 14.96 27.20
C ASP A 344 -24.91 15.82 26.65
N GLU A 345 -24.58 15.66 25.37
CA GLU A 345 -23.93 16.73 24.60
C GLU A 345 -24.72 17.00 23.31
N GLU A 346 -25.44 18.10 23.45
CA GLU A 346 -26.06 19.03 22.52
C GLU A 346 -25.57 19.02 21.06
N MET A 347 -26.57 19.02 20.17
CA MET A 347 -26.47 19.21 18.72
C MET A 347 -25.80 20.54 18.33
N VAL A 348 -24.85 20.48 17.39
CA VAL A 348 -24.72 21.52 16.37
C VAL A 348 -24.52 20.85 15.01
N GLY A 349 -25.59 20.87 14.20
CA GLY A 349 -25.56 20.46 12.82
C GLY A 349 -24.82 21.47 11.94
N VAL A 350 -24.03 20.96 11.00
CA VAL A 350 -23.74 21.67 9.75
C VAL A 350 -23.79 20.66 8.61
N GLU A 351 -24.94 20.64 7.93
CA GLU A 351 -25.05 20.13 6.57
C GLU A 351 -24.26 21.03 5.63
N SER A 352 -23.38 20.46 4.81
CA SER A 352 -23.19 20.99 3.45
C SER A 352 -22.78 19.87 2.50
N CYS A 353 -23.76 19.35 1.77
CA CYS A 353 -23.53 18.70 0.48
C CYS A 353 -23.01 19.75 -0.50
N ILE A 354 -21.82 19.53 -1.05
CA ILE A 354 -21.41 20.18 -2.29
C ILE A 354 -21.63 19.16 -3.42
N LYS A 355 -22.62 19.47 -4.24
CA LYS A 355 -22.78 18.93 -5.59
C LYS A 355 -21.77 19.67 -6.49
N GLU A 356 -20.95 18.92 -7.21
CA GLU A 356 -20.52 19.26 -8.58
C GLU A 356 -20.45 17.98 -9.41
#